data_AF-A0A6M1TFJ8-F1
#
_entry.id   AF-A0A6M1TFJ8-F1
#
_cell.length_a   1.000
_cell.length_b   1.000
_cell.length_c   1.000
_cell.angle_alpha   90.00
_cell.angle_beta   90.00
_cell.angle_gamma   90.00
#
_symmetry.space_group_name_H-M   'P 1'
#
loop_
_entity.id
_entity.type
_entity.pdbx_description
1 polymer ?
#
loop_
_entity_poly.entity_id
_entity_poly.type
_entity_poly.pdbx_seq_one_letter_code
_entity_poly.pdbx_strand_id
1 'polypeptide(L)'
;MDNIPTDFEILEDIYYRYYDEFRRYAKKEPDRIARIRVPIEVEEVAEACGVEKDMIFGRIFYHFNKKYSYKNEKGEITTFFSTEKFEGLSVNFPLVASVLSDMYAEKKRRDTFTILSGSAIAISVIALLVAFFL
;
A
#
# COMPACT_ATOMS: atom_id res chain seq x y z
N MET A 1 -23.17 1.80 -1.30
CA MET A 1 -22.01 2.56 -0.78
C MET A 1 -20.99 2.46 -1.88
N ASP A 2 -20.61 3.58 -2.47
CA ASP A 2 -19.49 3.60 -3.41
C ASP A 2 -18.25 3.12 -2.64
N ASN A 3 -17.57 2.11 -3.18
CA ASN A 3 -16.50 1.42 -2.48
C ASN A 3 -15.27 2.33 -2.47
N ILE A 4 -15.04 3.03 -1.36
CA ILE A 4 -13.84 3.88 -1.21
C ILE A 4 -12.63 2.95 -1.05
N PRO A 5 -11.68 2.94 -1.99
CA PRO A 5 -10.53 2.06 -1.90
C PRO A 5 -9.65 2.46 -0.70
N THR A 6 -9.15 1.44 -0.03
CA THR A 6 -8.18 1.56 1.06
C THR A 6 -6.80 1.92 0.51
N ASP A 7 -5.96 2.50 1.37
CA ASP A 7 -4.54 2.72 1.05
C ASP A 7 -3.86 1.42 0.58
N PHE A 8 -4.28 0.28 1.15
CA PHE A 8 -3.78 -1.05 0.79
C PHE A 8 -4.14 -1.44 -0.64
N GLU A 9 -5.42 -1.33 -1.03
CA GLU A 9 -5.87 -1.71 -2.38
C GLU A 9 -5.21 -0.85 -3.47
N ILE A 10 -5.08 0.46 -3.24
CA ILE A 10 -4.44 1.36 -4.20
C ILE A 10 -2.96 1.00 -4.37
N LEU A 11 -2.23 0.79 -3.26
CA LEU A 11 -0.81 0.45 -3.34
C LEU A 11 -0.59 -0.97 -3.88
N GLU A 12 -1.49 -1.91 -3.59
CA GLU A 12 -1.46 -3.29 -4.09
C GLU A 12 -1.61 -3.32 -5.62
N ASP A 13 -2.59 -2.57 -6.17
CA ASP A 13 -2.74 -2.42 -7.63
C ASP A 13 -1.48 -1.81 -8.25
N ILE A 14 -0.96 -0.70 -7.70
CA ILE A 14 0.28 -0.07 -8.18
C ILE A 14 1.44 -1.08 -8.17
N TYR A 15 1.61 -1.84 -7.10
CA TYR A 15 2.69 -2.81 -7.02
C TYR A 15 2.55 -3.89 -8.09
N TYR A 16 1.42 -4.59 -8.17
CA TYR A 16 1.29 -5.72 -9.08
C TYR A 16 1.23 -5.29 -10.55
N ARG A 17 0.57 -4.17 -10.86
CA ARG A 17 0.46 -3.63 -12.21
C ARG A 17 1.81 -3.23 -12.79
N TYR A 18 2.63 -2.53 -12.02
CA TYR A 18 3.89 -1.95 -12.49
C TYR A 18 5.14 -2.80 -12.12
N TYR A 19 4.96 -3.98 -11.52
CA TYR A 19 6.06 -4.86 -11.12
C TYR A 19 6.94 -5.29 -12.32
N ASP A 20 6.31 -5.65 -13.43
CA ASP A 20 7.05 -6.08 -14.61
C ASP A 20 7.82 -4.94 -15.28
N GLU A 21 7.28 -3.73 -15.21
CA GLU A 21 7.95 -2.51 -15.66
C GLU A 21 9.19 -2.24 -14.82
N PHE A 22 9.05 -2.26 -13.48
CA PHE A 22 10.18 -2.19 -12.56
C PHE A 22 11.27 -3.23 -12.89
N ARG A 23 10.87 -4.48 -13.13
CA ARG A 23 11.81 -5.56 -13.51
C ARG A 23 12.52 -5.32 -14.84
N ARG A 24 11.86 -4.69 -15.81
CA ARG A 24 12.46 -4.35 -17.11
C ARG A 24 13.50 -3.25 -16.97
N TYR A 25 13.18 -2.17 -16.26
CA TYR A 25 14.15 -1.11 -15.93
C TYR A 25 15.35 -1.66 -15.18
N ALA A 26 15.11 -2.62 -14.27
CA ALA A 26 16.19 -3.23 -13.52
C ALA A 26 17.22 -4.01 -14.36
N LYS A 27 16.83 -4.47 -15.56
CA LYS A 27 17.67 -5.30 -16.43
C LYS A 27 18.39 -4.53 -17.54
N LYS A 28 17.82 -3.44 -18.04
CA LYS A 28 18.32 -2.76 -19.25
C LYS A 28 19.44 -1.74 -19.01
N GLU A 29 19.50 -1.10 -17.83
CA GLU A 29 20.47 -0.03 -17.56
C GLU A 29 21.08 -0.18 -16.14
N PRO A 30 22.38 -0.51 -16.00
CA PRO A 30 22.96 -0.88 -14.71
C PRO A 30 23.30 0.28 -13.75
N ASP A 31 23.18 1.55 -14.15
CA ASP A 31 23.50 2.69 -13.27
C ASP A 31 22.38 2.97 -12.25
N ARG A 32 22.78 2.97 -10.97
CA ARG A 32 21.96 2.48 -9.83
C ARG A 32 21.02 3.49 -9.16
N ILE A 33 21.01 4.78 -9.49
CA ILE A 33 20.36 5.81 -8.64
C ILE A 33 19.04 6.33 -9.24
N ALA A 34 18.92 6.45 -10.56
CA ALA A 34 17.68 6.89 -11.23
C ALA A 34 16.61 5.76 -11.32
N ARG A 35 16.95 4.54 -10.89
CA ARG A 35 16.29 3.29 -11.30
C ARG A 35 15.18 2.76 -10.39
N ILE A 36 14.85 3.49 -9.31
CA ILE A 36 13.83 3.10 -8.33
C ILE A 36 12.47 3.75 -8.60
N ARG A 37 12.44 4.72 -9.52
CA ARG A 37 11.23 5.42 -9.93
C ARG A 37 10.57 4.64 -11.06
N VAL A 38 9.29 4.35 -10.92
CA VAL A 38 8.49 3.69 -11.96
C VAL A 38 7.36 4.65 -12.34
N PRO A 39 7.23 5.03 -13.62
CA PRO A 39 6.08 5.80 -14.10
C PRO A 39 4.78 5.08 -13.79
N ILE A 40 3.73 5.83 -13.43
CA ILE A 40 2.40 5.26 -13.17
C ILE A 40 1.31 6.06 -13.87
N GLU A 41 0.34 5.33 -14.42
CA GLU A 41 -0.88 5.89 -14.99
C GLU A 41 -1.99 5.91 -13.94
N VAL A 42 -2.30 7.12 -13.44
CA VAL A 42 -3.33 7.31 -12.39
C VAL A 42 -4.72 6.88 -12.85
N GLU A 43 -5.00 7.03 -14.14
CA GLU A 43 -6.28 6.61 -14.73
C GLU A 43 -6.49 5.11 -14.56
N GLU A 44 -5.46 4.31 -14.88
CA GLU A 44 -5.53 2.85 -14.78
C GLU A 44 -5.74 2.36 -13.34
N VAL A 45 -5.09 3.01 -12.38
CA VAL A 45 -5.25 2.70 -10.95
C VAL A 45 -6.66 3.06 -10.48
N ALA A 46 -7.19 4.20 -10.94
CA ALA A 46 -8.53 4.65 -10.62
C ALA A 46 -9.61 3.73 -11.18
N GLU A 47 -9.46 3.30 -12.44
CA GLU A 47 -10.33 2.30 -13.08
C GLU A 47 -10.34 0.98 -12.31
N ALA A 48 -9.17 0.48 -11.88
CA ALA A 48 -9.10 -0.74 -11.08
C ALA A 48 -9.71 -0.61 -9.69
N CYS A 49 -9.64 0.58 -9.10
CA CYS A 49 -10.28 0.89 -7.82
C CYS A 49 -11.77 1.26 -7.96
N GLY A 50 -12.29 1.43 -9.17
CA GLY A 50 -13.68 1.82 -9.43
C GLY A 50 -14.03 3.23 -8.94
N VAL A 51 -13.08 4.18 -8.97
CA VAL A 51 -13.26 5.57 -8.53
C VAL A 51 -12.76 6.56 -9.57
N GLU A 52 -13.11 7.84 -9.43
CA GLU A 52 -12.61 8.88 -10.31
C GLU A 52 -11.11 9.11 -10.14
N LYS A 53 -10.41 9.39 -11.26
CA LYS A 53 -8.98 9.72 -11.30
C LYS A 53 -8.56 10.74 -10.25
N ASP A 54 -9.36 11.80 -10.07
CA ASP A 54 -9.06 12.89 -9.13
C ASP A 54 -9.03 12.41 -7.67
N MET A 55 -9.77 11.35 -7.32
CA MET A 55 -9.70 10.74 -5.99
C MET A 55 -8.35 10.05 -5.76
N ILE A 56 -7.86 9.29 -6.74
CA ILE A 56 -6.55 8.64 -6.65
C ILE A 56 -5.43 9.67 -6.69
N PHE A 57 -5.50 10.63 -7.61
CA PHE A 57 -4.53 11.73 -7.70
C PHE A 57 -4.46 12.49 -6.37
N GLY A 58 -5.60 12.93 -5.84
CA GLY A 58 -5.66 13.61 -4.54
C GLY A 58 -5.07 12.77 -3.41
N ARG A 59 -5.36 11.46 -3.37
CA ARG A 59 -4.78 10.55 -2.36
C ARG A 59 -3.26 10.46 -2.49
N ILE A 60 -2.75 10.32 -3.71
CA ILE A 60 -1.31 10.24 -3.97
C ILE A 60 -0.59 11.50 -3.48
N PHE A 61 -1.06 12.68 -3.89
CA PHE A 61 -0.35 13.94 -3.62
C PHE A 61 -0.52 14.42 -2.19
N TYR A 62 -1.72 14.36 -1.63
CA TYR A 62 -2.01 14.99 -0.34
C TYR A 62 -1.90 14.03 0.84
N HIS A 63 -2.08 12.72 0.61
CA HIS A 63 -2.03 11.72 1.68
C HIS A 63 -0.79 10.85 1.60
N PHE A 64 -0.58 10.11 0.50
CA PHE A 64 0.56 9.19 0.40
C PHE A 64 1.90 9.89 0.44
N ASN A 65 2.06 10.97 -0.33
CA ASN A 65 3.29 11.74 -0.30
C ASN A 65 3.57 12.34 1.08
N LYS A 66 2.55 12.82 1.79
CA LYS A 66 2.70 13.32 3.16
C LYS A 66 3.08 12.20 4.14
N LYS A 67 2.51 11.01 3.98
CA LYS A 67 2.60 9.89 4.92
C LYS A 67 3.87 9.06 4.75
N TYR A 68 4.30 8.84 3.51
CA TYR A 68 5.34 7.86 3.17
C TYR A 68 6.62 8.49 2.61
N SER A 69 6.61 9.77 2.23
CA SER A 69 7.86 10.48 1.96
C SER A 69 8.57 10.80 3.26
N TYR A 70 9.90 10.85 3.24
CA TYR A 70 10.70 11.19 4.41
C TYR A 70 11.90 12.06 4.05
N LYS A 71 12.44 12.73 5.07
CA LYS A 71 13.67 13.52 5.00
C LYS A 71 14.71 12.84 5.87
N ASN A 72 15.89 12.55 5.32
CA ASN A 72 16.96 11.94 6.10
C ASN A 72 17.67 12.97 7.01
N GLU A 73 18.59 12.50 7.86
CA GLU A 73 19.34 13.35 8.81
C GLU A 73 20.16 14.46 8.13
N LYS A 74 20.58 14.24 6.87
CA LYS A 74 21.30 15.23 6.06
C LYS A 74 20.37 16.22 5.37
N GLY A 75 19.07 16.03 5.50
CA GLY A 75 18.05 16.85 4.92
C GLY A 75 17.66 16.53 3.48
N GLU A 76 18.14 15.41 2.93
CA GLU A 76 17.74 14.94 1.60
C GLU A 76 16.33 14.37 1.67
N ILE A 77 15.49 14.74 0.71
CA ILE A 77 14.08 14.34 0.65
C ILE A 77 13.94 13.14 -0.26
N THR A 78 13.43 12.04 0.28
CA THR A 78 12.97 10.88 -0.48
C THR A 78 11.46 10.96 -0.60
N THR A 79 10.98 11.32 -1.79
CA THR A 79 9.54 11.38 -2.08
C THR A 79 9.00 10.00 -2.44
N PHE A 80 7.79 9.70 -1.98
CA PHE A 80 7.10 8.46 -2.34
C PHE A 80 6.61 8.49 -3.79
N PHE A 81 5.98 9.58 -4.20
CA PHE A 81 5.63 9.92 -5.59
C PHE A 81 6.26 11.24 -5.99
N SER A 82 6.67 11.38 -7.24
CA SER A 82 7.14 12.65 -7.81
C SER A 82 6.59 12.85 -9.21
N THR A 83 6.38 14.11 -9.57
CA THR A 83 6.11 14.49 -10.95
C THR A 83 7.39 15.04 -11.56
N GLU A 84 7.85 14.44 -12.64
CA GLU A 84 8.97 14.96 -13.41
C GLU A 84 8.44 15.69 -14.64
N LYS A 85 9.08 16.81 -14.99
CA LYS A 85 8.58 17.80 -15.96
C LYS A 85 8.29 17.21 -17.36
N PHE A 86 8.82 16.03 -17.68
CA PHE A 86 8.65 15.36 -18.96
C PHE A 86 8.35 13.86 -18.86
N GLU A 87 8.45 13.24 -17.67
CA GLU A 87 8.23 11.79 -17.50
C GLU A 87 6.90 11.47 -16.78
N GLY A 88 6.15 12.50 -16.37
CA GLY A 88 4.87 12.30 -15.69
C GLY A 88 5.03 11.93 -14.22
N LEU A 89 4.01 11.27 -13.67
CA LEU A 89 3.99 10.84 -12.28
C LEU A 89 4.74 9.51 -12.15
N SER A 90 5.68 9.45 -11.21
CA SER A 90 6.41 8.23 -10.89
C SER A 90 6.40 7.94 -9.40
N VAL A 91 6.55 6.66 -9.06
CA VAL A 91 6.57 6.18 -7.67
C VAL A 91 7.92 5.56 -7.33
N ASN A 92 8.40 5.75 -6.10
CA ASN A 92 9.53 5.03 -5.55
C ASN A 92 9.09 3.58 -5.26
N PHE A 93 9.30 2.70 -6.23
CA PHE A 93 8.73 1.36 -6.25
C PHE A 93 9.24 0.45 -5.11
N PRO A 94 10.54 0.46 -4.74
CA PRO A 94 11.01 -0.22 -3.54
C PRO A 94 10.29 0.23 -2.26
N LEU A 95 10.00 1.53 -2.14
CA LEU A 95 9.29 2.06 -0.97
C LEU A 95 7.83 1.58 -0.94
N VAL A 96 7.18 1.43 -2.11
CA VAL A 96 5.84 0.80 -2.21
C VAL A 96 5.89 -0.63 -1.68
N ALA A 97 6.88 -1.40 -2.12
CA ALA A 97 7.05 -2.79 -1.66
C ALA A 97 7.24 -2.88 -0.14
N SER A 98 8.04 -1.98 0.45
CA SER A 98 8.21 -1.90 1.90
C SER A 98 6.91 -1.57 2.63
N VAL A 99 6.20 -0.52 2.19
CA VAL A 99 4.92 -0.10 2.80
C VAL A 99 3.86 -1.20 2.68
N LEU A 100 3.76 -1.86 1.53
CA LEU A 100 2.85 -2.99 1.36
C LEU A 100 3.20 -4.17 2.25
N SER A 101 4.48 -4.52 2.37
CA SER A 101 4.93 -5.59 3.27
C SER A 101 4.50 -5.32 4.71
N ASP A 102 4.63 -4.08 5.18
CA ASP A 102 4.17 -3.68 6.51
C ASP A 102 2.64 -3.81 6.61
N MET A 103 1.88 -3.34 5.63
CA MET A 103 0.42 -3.48 5.61
C MET A 103 -0.04 -4.95 5.60
N TYR A 104 0.63 -5.84 4.86
CA TYR A 104 0.35 -7.28 4.88
C TYR A 104 0.61 -7.88 6.25
N ALA A 105 1.74 -7.51 6.88
CA ALA A 105 2.08 -7.99 8.21
C ALA A 105 1.04 -7.51 9.25
N GLU A 106 0.61 -6.25 9.17
CA GLU A 106 -0.44 -5.69 10.02
C GLU A 106 -1.79 -6.37 9.79
N LYS A 107 -2.20 -6.59 8.54
CA LYS A 107 -3.42 -7.29 8.20
C LYS A 107 -3.40 -8.71 8.75
N LYS A 108 -2.33 -9.46 8.51
CA LYS A 108 -2.15 -10.82 9.04
C LYS A 108 -2.21 -10.87 10.56
N ARG A 109 -1.55 -9.91 11.23
CA ARG A 109 -1.58 -9.78 12.69
C ARG A 109 -2.98 -9.51 13.19
N ARG A 110 -3.68 -8.54 12.59
CA ARG A 110 -5.07 -8.20 12.93
C ARG A 110 -5.99 -9.41 12.77
N ASP A 111 -5.92 -10.10 11.63
CA ASP A 111 -6.77 -11.25 11.33
C ASP A 111 -6.51 -12.38 12.35
N THR A 112 -5.25 -12.60 12.75
CA THR A 112 -4.87 -13.56 13.79
C THR A 112 -5.47 -13.20 15.16
N PHE A 113 -5.38 -11.92 15.56
CA PHE A 113 -5.97 -11.47 16.83
C PHE A 113 -7.49 -11.57 16.82
N THR A 114 -8.15 -11.23 15.72
CA THR A 114 -9.61 -11.35 15.60
C THR A 114 -10.06 -12.79 15.76
N ILE A 115 -9.38 -13.76 15.15
CA ILE A 115 -9.69 -15.19 15.31
C ILE A 115 -9.45 -15.64 16.75
N LEU A 116 -8.34 -15.23 17.36
CA LEU A 116 -8.00 -15.59 18.74
C LEU A 116 -9.04 -15.04 19.73
N SER A 117 -9.41 -13.76 19.61
CA SER A 117 -10.42 -13.12 20.44
C SER A 117 -11.80 -13.75 20.25
N GLY A 118 -12.20 -14.04 19.01
CA GLY A 118 -13.45 -14.74 18.72
C GLY A 118 -13.50 -16.13 19.36
N SER A 119 -12.38 -16.86 19.32
CA SER A 119 -12.24 -18.18 19.95
C SER A 119 -12.32 -18.10 21.48
N ALA A 120 -11.66 -17.10 22.09
CA ALA A 120 -11.72 -16.88 23.53
C ALA A 120 -13.15 -16.57 24.02
N ILE A 121 -13.88 -15.74 23.28
CA ILE A 121 -15.29 -15.44 23.57
C ILE A 121 -16.13 -16.72 23.48
N ALA A 122 -15.95 -17.53 22.43
CA ALA A 122 -16.68 -18.79 22.29
C ALA A 122 -16.42 -19.76 23.45
N ILE A 123 -15.15 -19.93 23.85
CA ILE A 123 -14.77 -20.77 25.00
C ILE A 123 -15.41 -20.24 26.28
N SER A 124 -15.39 -18.92 26.50
CA SER A 124 -15.98 -18.29 27.68
C SER A 124 -17.49 -18.53 27.77
N VAL A 125 -18.21 -18.44 26.64
CA VAL A 125 -19.66 -18.72 26.59
C VAL A 125 -19.93 -20.20 26.90
N ILE A 126 -19.16 -21.12 26.30
CA ILE A 126 -19.30 -22.56 26.56
C ILE A 126 -19.06 -22.87 28.04
N ALA A 127 -18.00 -22.30 28.63
CA ALA A 127 -17.69 -22.50 30.04
C ALA A 127 -18.81 -22.04 30.96
N LEU A 128 -19.44 -20.89 30.67
CA LEU A 128 -20.59 -20.39 31.43
C LEU A 128 -21.81 -21.30 31.30
N LEU A 129 -22.10 -21.81 30.09
CA LEU A 129 -23.20 -22.74 29.88
C LEU A 129 -22.97 -24.05 30.66
N VAL A 130 -21.77 -24.63 30.55
CA VAL A 130 -21.38 -25.83 31.29
C VAL A 130 -21.54 -25.59 32.79
N ALA A 131 -21.04 -24.48 33.32
CA ALA A 131 -21.15 -24.14 34.75
C ALA A 131 -22.59 -23.87 35.23
N PHE A 132 -23.52 -23.54 34.34
CA PHE A 132 -24.92 -23.32 34.69
C PHE A 132 -25.75 -24.60 34.66
N PHE A 133 -25.40 -25.56 33.79
CA PHE A 133 -26.14 -26.82 33.60
C PHE A 133 -25.57 -28.01 34.39
N LEU A 134 -24.32 -27.93 34.87
CA LEU A 134 -23.70 -28.89 35.80
C LEU A 134 -23.68 -28.32 37.23
#